data_AF-A0A8T3SJM7-F1
#
_entry.id   AF-A0A8T3SJM7-F1
#
_cell.length_a   1.000
_cell.length_b   1.000
_cell.length_c   1.000
_cell.angle_alpha   90.00
_cell.angle_beta   90.00
_cell.angle_gamma   90.00
#
_symmetry.space_group_name_H-M   'P 1'
#
loop_
_entity.id
_entity.type
_entity.pdbx_description
1 polymer ?
#
loop_
_entity_poly.entity_id
_entity_poly.type
_entity_poly.pdbx_seq_one_letter_code
_entity_poly.pdbx_strand_id
1 'polypeptide(L)'
;MNRIARPALPAALVLSLLAACSAAPGGSTGPIAHPAGDDLVLRVEFSGGMIRDFFLTGFPPFTLTGDGRVIVPGAQIDLFPGAALPAVNVRKLKENGIQAVLQEVARTGLFASSREYLAAQNFTADAGNTVFTLHAEGKDVTLTVFGLGTFDTEGNYPGVSAEELAANRTLSRLFQQLGNLDAMLPASAWADANWHPYQPEALRMLVRNADADPPDENGIGNALLDWPVESDPAAFGDPTSDGAQRCGVVSGQEAKDWFVALGGANGLSRFVRGDHRYQVTVRFQLPDELLDCPTPAI
;
A
#
# COMPACT_ATOMS: atom_id res chain seq x y z
N MET A 1 63.94 -43.75 69.59
CA MET A 1 64.63 -44.00 68.30
C MET A 1 63.67 -43.61 67.18
N ASN A 2 64.17 -42.77 66.24
CA ASN A 2 63.62 -42.34 64.94
C ASN A 2 62.26 -41.59 64.92
N ARG A 3 62.14 -40.26 64.78
CA ARG A 3 62.49 -39.27 63.72
C ARG A 3 61.58 -39.27 62.48
N ILE A 4 61.18 -38.03 62.07
CA ILE A 4 60.74 -37.53 60.73
C ILE A 4 59.23 -37.69 60.42
N ALA A 5 58.47 -36.74 59.85
CA ALA A 5 58.56 -35.30 59.59
C ALA A 5 57.15 -34.81 59.15
N ARG A 6 56.87 -33.51 59.26
CA ARG A 6 55.70 -32.83 58.67
C ARG A 6 56.04 -32.30 57.27
N PRO A 7 55.06 -32.27 56.34
CA PRO A 7 54.86 -31.10 55.46
C PRO A 7 53.37 -30.68 55.44
N ALA A 8 53.04 -29.41 55.68
CA ALA A 8 52.95 -28.27 54.75
C ALA A 8 51.72 -28.32 53.80
N LEU A 9 50.79 -27.37 54.01
CA LEU A 9 49.57 -27.09 53.22
C LEU A 9 49.88 -26.63 51.77
N PRO A 10 48.86 -26.62 50.90
CA PRO A 10 48.44 -25.32 50.38
C PRO A 10 46.91 -25.10 50.43
N ALA A 11 46.54 -23.88 50.83
CA ALA A 11 45.19 -23.34 50.75
C ALA A 11 44.87 -22.94 49.30
N ALA A 12 43.80 -23.49 48.74
CA ALA A 12 43.26 -23.09 47.45
C ALA A 12 42.28 -21.91 47.64
N LEU A 13 42.70 -20.73 47.20
CA LEU A 13 41.89 -19.52 47.12
C LEU A 13 41.10 -19.57 45.79
N VAL A 14 39.80 -19.85 45.84
CA VAL A 14 38.92 -19.82 44.66
C VAL A 14 38.44 -18.38 44.45
N LEU A 15 38.94 -17.74 43.39
CA LEU A 15 38.56 -16.41 42.94
C LEU A 15 37.31 -16.53 42.05
N SER A 16 36.13 -16.24 42.59
CA SER A 16 34.87 -16.22 41.84
C SER A 16 34.74 -14.93 41.02
N LEU A 17 34.97 -15.03 39.71
CA LEU A 17 34.67 -13.97 38.74
C LEU A 17 33.16 -13.87 38.52
N LEU A 18 32.52 -12.87 39.11
CA LEU A 18 31.17 -12.44 38.76
C LEU A 18 31.22 -11.62 37.47
N ALA A 19 30.92 -12.28 36.34
CA ALA A 19 30.63 -11.60 35.08
C ALA A 19 29.26 -10.92 35.19
N ALA A 20 29.26 -9.61 35.40
CA ALA A 20 28.07 -8.77 35.30
C ALA A 20 27.77 -8.50 33.81
N CYS A 21 26.83 -9.27 33.24
CA CYS A 21 26.23 -8.92 31.96
C CYS A 21 25.17 -7.84 32.19
N SER A 22 25.51 -6.58 31.89
CA SER A 22 24.55 -5.49 31.75
C SER A 22 23.69 -5.73 30.52
N ALA A 23 22.41 -6.06 30.71
CA ALA A 23 21.42 -6.13 29.65
C ALA A 23 21.10 -4.71 29.15
N ALA A 24 21.58 -4.39 27.94
CA ALA A 24 21.07 -3.27 27.16
C ALA A 24 19.66 -3.64 26.59
N PRO A 25 18.76 -2.68 26.36
CA PRO A 25 17.47 -2.96 25.75
C PRO A 25 17.68 -3.54 24.35
N GLY A 26 17.21 -4.77 24.15
CA GLY A 26 17.44 -5.55 22.94
C GLY A 26 16.77 -4.93 21.72
N GLY A 27 17.58 -4.42 20.79
CA GLY A 27 17.21 -4.46 19.38
C GLY A 27 17.16 -5.92 18.96
N SER A 28 16.01 -6.38 18.46
CA SER A 28 15.89 -7.69 17.83
C SER A 28 16.99 -7.81 16.75
N THR A 29 17.95 -8.70 16.95
CA THR A 29 19.03 -9.00 15.99
C THR A 29 18.65 -10.11 15.02
N GLY A 30 17.40 -10.59 15.07
CA GLY A 30 16.87 -11.62 14.17
C GLY A 30 16.02 -11.04 13.03
N PRO A 31 15.65 -11.87 12.05
CA PRO A 31 14.66 -11.50 11.04
C PRO A 31 13.33 -11.08 11.69
N ILE A 32 12.72 -10.03 11.14
CA ILE A 32 11.40 -9.55 11.51
C ILE A 32 10.38 -10.49 10.88
N ALA A 33 9.60 -11.19 11.71
CA ALA A 33 8.55 -12.09 11.20
C ALA A 33 7.48 -11.28 10.45
N HIS A 34 7.03 -11.77 9.30
CA HIS A 34 5.97 -11.18 8.50
C HIS A 34 5.06 -12.25 7.90
N PRO A 35 3.83 -11.90 7.45
CA PRO A 35 2.95 -12.81 6.72
C PRO A 35 3.60 -13.41 5.47
N ALA A 36 3.09 -14.56 5.01
CA ALA A 36 3.61 -15.27 3.84
C ALA A 36 2.61 -15.21 2.68
N GLY A 37 3.06 -15.56 1.47
CA GLY A 37 2.16 -15.65 0.32
C GLY A 37 1.56 -14.30 -0.05
N ASP A 38 0.26 -14.28 -0.31
CA ASP A 38 -0.42 -13.11 -0.86
C ASP A 38 -0.86 -12.12 0.22
N ASP A 39 -0.68 -12.48 1.50
CA ASP A 39 -1.04 -11.66 2.64
C ASP A 39 -0.25 -10.34 2.67
N LEU A 40 -0.92 -9.28 3.12
CA LEU A 40 -0.32 -7.96 3.21
C LEU A 40 0.79 -7.91 4.26
N VAL A 41 1.94 -7.31 3.92
CA VAL A 41 3.02 -6.97 4.87
C VAL A 41 3.00 -5.49 5.19
N LEU A 42 3.04 -4.63 4.16
CA LEU A 42 3.05 -3.18 4.31
C LEU A 42 2.26 -2.53 3.17
N ARG A 43 1.31 -1.66 3.52
CA ARG A 43 0.58 -0.83 2.56
C ARG A 43 0.67 0.63 2.95
N VAL A 44 0.77 1.48 1.95
CA VAL A 44 0.48 2.91 2.08
C VAL A 44 -0.70 3.25 1.20
N GLU A 45 -1.72 3.85 1.77
CA GLU A 45 -2.99 4.20 1.13
C GLU A 45 -3.36 5.66 1.36
N PHE A 46 -4.24 6.17 0.51
CA PHE A 46 -4.91 7.43 0.72
C PHE A 46 -6.38 7.20 1.08
N SER A 47 -6.88 7.90 2.09
CA SER A 47 -8.30 7.87 2.49
C SER A 47 -8.78 9.26 2.91
N GLY A 48 -10.10 9.49 2.96
CA GLY A 48 -10.66 10.80 3.27
C GLY A 48 -10.28 11.92 2.27
N GLY A 49 -10.69 13.15 2.58
CA GLY A 49 -10.64 14.28 1.64
C GLY A 49 -11.90 14.36 0.77
N MET A 50 -11.93 15.32 -0.17
CA MET A 50 -13.18 15.71 -0.85
C MET A 50 -13.57 14.87 -2.08
N ILE A 51 -12.72 13.94 -2.54
CA ILE A 51 -12.93 13.21 -3.80
C ILE A 51 -13.59 11.86 -3.53
N ARG A 52 -14.92 11.81 -3.58
CA ARG A 52 -15.71 10.60 -3.22
C ARG A 52 -15.39 9.37 -4.06
N ASP A 53 -15.34 9.51 -5.38
CA ASP A 53 -15.16 8.37 -6.29
C ASP A 53 -13.75 7.79 -6.20
N PHE A 54 -12.79 8.61 -5.74
CA PHE A 54 -11.41 8.18 -5.54
C PHE A 54 -11.30 7.03 -4.54
N PHE A 55 -12.19 6.87 -3.55
CA PHE A 55 -12.07 5.74 -2.62
C PHE A 55 -12.47 4.40 -3.23
N LEU A 56 -13.30 4.42 -4.26
CA LEU A 56 -13.78 3.19 -4.91
C LEU A 56 -12.80 2.67 -5.96
N THR A 57 -12.08 3.58 -6.64
CA THR A 57 -11.13 3.24 -7.71
C THR A 57 -9.68 3.64 -7.40
N GLY A 58 -9.44 4.22 -6.22
CA GLY A 58 -8.11 4.59 -5.75
C GLY A 58 -7.23 3.38 -5.62
N PHE A 59 -5.96 3.56 -5.98
CA PHE A 59 -4.94 2.52 -5.93
C PHE A 59 -3.86 2.92 -4.92
N PRO A 60 -3.43 2.02 -4.01
CA PRO A 60 -2.39 2.31 -3.04
C PRO A 60 -1.09 2.76 -3.72
N PRO A 61 -0.45 3.87 -3.29
CA PRO A 61 0.88 4.24 -3.79
C PRO A 61 1.95 3.17 -3.51
N PHE A 62 1.75 2.32 -2.50
CA PHE A 62 2.68 1.24 -2.17
C PHE A 62 1.96 0.04 -1.56
N THR A 63 2.27 -1.16 -2.04
CA THR A 63 1.89 -2.43 -1.41
C THR A 63 3.06 -3.41 -1.46
N LEU A 64 3.34 -4.07 -0.34
CA LEU A 64 4.26 -5.19 -0.21
C LEU A 64 3.50 -6.40 0.36
N THR A 65 3.53 -7.52 -0.37
CA THR A 65 2.94 -8.80 0.05
C THR A 65 3.98 -9.74 0.69
N GLY A 66 3.51 -10.78 1.38
CA GLY A 66 4.33 -11.76 2.09
C GLY A 66 5.27 -12.58 1.20
N ASP A 67 4.90 -12.76 -0.07
CA ASP A 67 5.72 -13.41 -1.09
C ASP A 67 6.74 -12.46 -1.74
N GLY A 68 6.79 -11.20 -1.29
CA GLY A 68 7.76 -10.19 -1.67
C GLY A 68 7.38 -9.37 -2.90
N ARG A 69 6.16 -9.47 -3.43
CA ARG A 69 5.73 -8.57 -4.51
C ARG A 69 5.57 -7.15 -3.97
N VAL A 70 6.32 -6.23 -4.56
CA VAL A 70 6.06 -4.79 -4.42
C VAL A 70 5.21 -4.36 -5.60
N ILE A 71 4.03 -3.81 -5.33
CA ILE A 71 3.06 -3.36 -6.34
C ILE A 71 2.85 -1.85 -6.15
N VAL A 72 3.08 -1.08 -7.21
CA VAL A 72 3.05 0.39 -7.20
C VAL A 72 2.42 0.94 -8.48
N PRO A 73 1.86 2.16 -8.47
CA PRO A 73 1.50 2.86 -9.69
C PRO A 73 2.68 2.96 -10.66
N GLY A 74 2.41 2.76 -11.94
CA GLY A 74 3.37 2.95 -13.02
C GLY A 74 3.41 4.40 -13.50
N ALA A 75 4.45 4.73 -14.26
CA ALA A 75 4.52 6.01 -14.94
C ALA A 75 3.40 6.12 -15.98
N GLN A 76 2.67 7.24 -15.95
CA GLN A 76 1.65 7.59 -16.92
C GLN A 76 1.98 8.96 -17.51
N ILE A 77 1.69 9.12 -18.81
CA ILE A 77 1.79 10.42 -19.48
C ILE A 77 0.46 11.16 -19.32
N ASP A 78 0.52 12.48 -19.14
CA ASP A 78 -0.68 13.34 -19.04
C ASP A 78 -1.29 13.55 -20.43
N LEU A 79 -1.98 12.51 -20.92
CA LEU A 79 -2.78 12.53 -22.15
C LEU A 79 -4.26 12.68 -21.80
N PHE A 80 -4.97 13.55 -22.52
CA PHE A 80 -6.42 13.64 -22.40
C PHE A 80 -7.12 13.11 -23.67
N PRO A 81 -8.04 12.12 -23.54
CA PRO A 81 -8.37 11.38 -22.32
C PRO A 81 -7.28 10.38 -21.92
N GLY A 82 -7.13 10.15 -20.62
CA GLY A 82 -6.20 9.14 -20.09
C GLY A 82 -6.65 7.72 -20.41
N ALA A 83 -5.73 6.75 -20.36
CA ALA A 83 -6.05 5.33 -20.57
C ALA A 83 -7.10 4.82 -19.56
N ALA A 84 -7.93 3.86 -19.97
CA ALA A 84 -8.93 3.28 -19.08
C ALA A 84 -8.29 2.39 -17.99
N LEU A 85 -7.21 1.70 -18.33
CA LEU A 85 -6.38 0.99 -17.36
C LEU A 85 -5.27 1.89 -16.83
N PRO A 86 -5.16 2.08 -15.51
CA PRO A 86 -4.00 2.72 -14.93
C PRO A 86 -2.76 1.83 -15.13
N ALA A 87 -1.60 2.45 -15.34
CA ALA A 87 -0.34 1.73 -15.30
C ALA A 87 -0.06 1.28 -13.87
N VAL A 88 0.22 0.00 -13.67
CA VAL A 88 0.65 -0.56 -12.38
C VAL A 88 1.84 -1.48 -12.64
N ASN A 89 2.87 -1.34 -11.82
CA ASN A 89 4.09 -2.12 -11.92
C ASN A 89 4.21 -3.05 -10.72
N VAL A 90 4.88 -4.17 -10.95
CA VAL A 90 5.25 -5.13 -9.92
C VAL A 90 6.72 -5.50 -10.05
N ARG A 91 7.36 -5.74 -8.91
CA ARG A 91 8.69 -6.35 -8.83
C ARG A 91 8.83 -7.14 -7.54
N LYS A 92 9.48 -8.30 -7.61
CA LYS A 92 9.61 -9.20 -6.46
C LYS A 92 10.93 -8.99 -5.70
N LEU A 93 10.82 -8.75 -4.40
CA LEU A 93 11.91 -8.79 -3.44
C LEU A 93 12.25 -10.23 -3.06
N LYS A 94 13.51 -10.46 -2.74
CA LYS A 94 13.94 -11.62 -1.95
C LYS A 94 13.70 -11.33 -0.47
N GLU A 95 13.78 -12.37 0.36
CA GLU A 95 13.68 -12.27 1.82
C GLU A 95 14.57 -11.15 2.40
N ASN A 96 15.84 -11.08 2.01
CA ASN A 96 16.74 -10.03 2.50
C ASN A 96 16.29 -8.61 2.10
N GLY A 97 15.55 -8.46 1.00
CA GLY A 97 14.94 -7.20 0.59
C GLY A 97 13.71 -6.86 1.43
N ILE A 98 12.83 -7.82 1.71
CA ILE A 98 11.69 -7.65 2.61
C ILE A 98 12.18 -7.20 3.99
N GLN A 99 13.19 -7.90 4.53
CA GLN A 99 13.80 -7.57 5.81
C GLN A 99 14.41 -6.17 5.83
N ALA A 100 15.04 -5.72 4.75
CA ALA A 100 15.56 -4.35 4.66
C ALA A 100 14.43 -3.31 4.74
N VAL A 101 13.32 -3.52 4.03
CA VAL A 101 12.13 -2.64 4.13
C VAL A 101 11.58 -2.62 5.56
N LEU A 102 11.37 -3.78 6.17
CA LEU A 102 10.86 -3.89 7.54
C LEU A 102 11.79 -3.24 8.56
N GLN A 103 13.11 -3.31 8.35
CA GLN A 103 14.09 -2.62 9.19
C GLN A 103 14.00 -1.10 9.05
N GLU A 104 13.77 -0.55 7.85
CA GLU A 104 13.52 0.90 7.70
C GLU A 104 12.25 1.32 8.44
N VAL A 105 11.18 0.54 8.32
CA VAL A 105 9.93 0.77 9.07
C VAL A 105 10.17 0.72 10.58
N ALA A 106 10.88 -0.30 11.07
CA ALA A 106 11.19 -0.45 12.49
C ALA A 106 12.06 0.70 13.03
N ARG A 107 13.02 1.21 12.24
CA ARG A 107 13.88 2.34 12.62
C ARG A 107 13.12 3.63 12.85
N THR A 108 11.92 3.79 12.30
CA THR A 108 11.08 4.95 12.61
C THR A 108 10.68 5.00 14.08
N GLY A 109 10.58 3.84 14.75
CA GLY A 109 10.04 3.71 16.10
C GLY A 109 8.55 4.03 16.23
N LEU A 110 7.85 4.35 15.13
CA LEU A 110 6.46 4.78 15.14
C LEU A 110 5.47 3.61 15.07
N PHE A 111 5.88 2.47 14.51
CA PHE A 111 5.04 1.29 14.31
C PHE A 111 4.98 0.37 15.56
N ALA A 112 5.14 0.92 16.75
CA ALA A 112 4.97 0.15 17.99
C ALA A 112 3.50 -0.09 18.34
N SER A 113 2.61 0.81 17.93
CA SER A 113 1.17 0.78 18.17
C SER A 113 0.44 1.65 17.14
N SER A 114 -0.81 1.32 16.80
CA SER A 114 -1.62 2.17 15.92
C SER A 114 -1.84 3.57 16.52
N ARG A 115 -1.79 4.61 15.67
CA ARG A 115 -1.91 6.03 16.06
C ARG A 115 -2.43 6.89 14.93
N GLU A 116 -2.99 8.04 15.28
CA GLU A 116 -3.41 9.07 14.34
C GLU A 116 -2.65 10.37 14.59
N TYR A 117 -2.24 11.03 13.51
CA TYR A 117 -1.54 12.31 13.49
C TYR A 117 -2.38 13.29 12.65
N LEU A 118 -3.25 14.06 13.32
CA LEU A 118 -4.32 14.84 12.70
C LEU A 118 -4.12 16.37 12.76
N ALA A 119 -3.07 16.86 13.40
CA ALA A 119 -2.89 18.28 13.71
C ALA A 119 -2.73 19.17 12.47
N ALA A 120 -2.36 18.60 11.32
CA ALA A 120 -2.36 19.31 10.04
C ALA A 120 -3.77 19.77 9.61
N GLN A 121 -4.85 19.17 10.13
CA GLN A 121 -6.24 19.60 9.91
C GLN A 121 -6.48 21.05 10.32
N ASN A 122 -5.72 21.55 11.29
CA ASN A 122 -5.85 22.95 11.74
C ASN A 122 -5.31 23.97 10.73
N PHE A 123 -4.54 23.53 9.72
CA PHE A 123 -3.83 24.41 8.79
C PHE A 123 -4.05 24.07 7.33
N THR A 124 -4.48 22.85 7.04
CA THR A 124 -4.78 22.36 5.68
C THR A 124 -6.22 21.89 5.64
N ALA A 125 -7.06 22.58 4.88
CA ALA A 125 -8.42 22.14 4.61
C ALA A 125 -8.40 21.06 3.52
N ASP A 126 -9.36 20.12 3.59
CA ASP A 126 -9.69 19.16 2.55
C ASP A 126 -8.57 18.20 2.10
N ALA A 127 -7.45 18.14 2.82
CA ALA A 127 -6.43 17.13 2.57
C ALA A 127 -6.95 15.74 2.91
N GLY A 128 -6.44 14.74 2.19
CA GLY A 128 -6.63 13.34 2.53
C GLY A 128 -5.73 12.92 3.70
N ASN A 129 -6.02 11.73 4.21
CA ASN A 129 -5.14 10.97 5.07
C ASN A 129 -4.20 10.10 4.24
N THR A 130 -2.95 9.99 4.67
CA THR A 130 -2.05 8.89 4.29
C THR A 130 -2.10 7.84 5.40
N VAL A 131 -2.46 6.61 5.05
CA VAL A 131 -2.60 5.49 5.98
C VAL A 131 -1.50 4.48 5.71
N PHE A 132 -0.71 4.16 6.73
CA PHE A 132 0.27 3.09 6.70
C PHE A 132 -0.27 1.90 7.48
N THR A 133 -0.38 0.75 6.83
CA THR A 133 -0.80 -0.51 7.47
C THR A 133 0.36 -1.49 7.44
N LEU A 134 0.77 -1.99 8.61
CA LEU A 134 1.88 -2.93 8.78
C LEU A 134 1.38 -4.20 9.49
N HIS A 135 1.72 -5.34 8.93
CA HIS A 135 1.58 -6.67 9.54
C HIS A 135 2.97 -7.27 9.71
N ALA A 136 3.53 -7.19 10.91
CA ALA A 136 4.87 -7.69 11.22
C ALA A 136 5.04 -7.93 12.73
N GLU A 137 5.92 -8.86 13.09
CA GLU A 137 6.17 -9.28 14.49
C GLU A 137 4.91 -9.74 15.24
N GLY A 138 3.92 -10.27 14.52
CA GLY A 138 2.62 -10.63 15.10
C GLY A 138 1.80 -9.42 15.57
N LYS A 139 2.09 -8.22 15.05
CA LYS A 139 1.35 -6.99 15.29
C LYS A 139 0.69 -6.51 14.01
N ASP A 140 -0.51 -5.99 14.17
CA ASP A 140 -1.24 -5.25 13.16
C ASP A 140 -1.25 -3.79 13.58
N VAL A 141 -0.54 -2.94 12.84
CA VAL A 141 -0.33 -1.53 13.20
C VAL A 141 -0.77 -0.64 12.06
N THR A 142 -1.63 0.34 12.38
CA THR A 142 -2.12 1.34 11.44
C THR A 142 -1.73 2.74 11.91
N LEU A 143 -1.01 3.49 11.07
CA LEU A 143 -0.73 4.90 11.29
C LEU A 143 -1.50 5.74 10.28
N THR A 144 -2.34 6.65 10.77
CA THR A 144 -3.09 7.60 9.93
C THR A 144 -2.49 8.98 10.08
N VAL A 145 -2.11 9.61 8.96
CA VAL A 145 -1.55 10.97 8.96
C VAL A 145 -2.38 11.85 8.06
N PHE A 146 -3.05 12.86 8.63
CA PHE A 146 -3.75 13.84 7.83
C PHE A 146 -2.76 14.79 7.14
N GLY A 147 -2.91 15.00 5.82
CA GLY A 147 -2.10 15.98 5.08
C GLY A 147 -0.60 15.69 5.12
N LEU A 148 -0.19 14.43 4.99
CA LEU A 148 1.24 14.09 4.99
C LEU A 148 1.98 14.88 3.89
N GLY A 149 2.95 15.70 4.30
CA GLY A 149 3.74 16.54 3.39
C GLY A 149 3.06 17.81 2.88
N THR A 150 1.87 18.18 3.38
CA THR A 150 1.15 19.39 2.94
C THR A 150 1.62 20.66 3.64
N PHE A 151 2.43 20.55 4.70
CA PHE A 151 2.93 21.68 5.46
C PHE A 151 4.41 21.50 5.80
N ASP A 152 5.11 22.63 5.95
CA ASP A 152 6.52 22.65 6.28
C ASP A 152 6.74 22.25 7.73
N THR A 153 7.15 21.02 7.98
CA THR A 153 7.39 20.53 9.34
C THR A 153 8.50 21.24 10.13
N GLU A 154 9.29 22.14 9.53
CA GLU A 154 10.25 23.01 10.23
C GLU A 154 9.63 24.35 10.68
N GLY A 155 8.41 24.64 10.24
CA GLY A 155 7.66 25.84 10.61
C GLY A 155 7.12 25.83 12.04
N ASN A 156 6.60 26.98 12.46
CA ASN A 156 5.94 27.15 13.75
C ASN A 156 4.41 27.05 13.60
N TYR A 157 3.82 25.97 14.13
CA TYR A 157 2.38 25.71 14.07
C TYR A 157 1.80 25.70 15.49
N PRO A 158 1.19 26.81 15.94
CA PRO A 158 0.59 26.89 17.26
C PRO A 158 -0.46 25.79 17.46
N GLY A 159 -0.31 24.98 18.51
CA GLY A 159 -1.24 23.89 18.81
C GLY A 159 -0.86 22.52 18.20
N VAL A 160 0.24 22.43 17.45
CA VAL A 160 0.83 21.15 17.03
C VAL A 160 1.93 20.75 17.98
N SER A 161 1.94 19.49 18.44
CA SER A 161 2.99 18.99 19.32
C SER A 161 4.31 18.76 18.56
N ALA A 162 5.44 18.88 19.28
CA ALA A 162 6.75 18.56 18.69
C ALA A 162 6.88 17.09 18.26
N GLU A 163 6.20 16.17 18.98
CA GLU A 163 6.13 14.75 18.63
C GLU A 163 5.45 14.55 17.26
N GLU A 164 4.36 15.27 17.02
CA GLU A 164 3.59 15.14 15.78
C GLU A 164 4.30 15.75 14.56
N LEU A 165 5.00 16.86 14.75
CA LEU A 165 5.90 17.40 13.71
C LEU A 165 7.03 16.40 13.39
N ALA A 166 7.60 15.74 14.41
CA ALA A 166 8.64 14.74 14.21
C ALA A 166 8.11 13.47 13.53
N ALA A 167 6.90 13.04 13.85
CA ALA A 167 6.22 11.91 13.19
C ALA A 167 5.95 12.24 11.71
N ASN A 168 5.40 13.41 11.40
CA ASN A 168 5.19 13.86 10.02
C ASN A 168 6.49 13.86 9.20
N ARG A 169 7.59 14.38 9.75
CA ARG A 169 8.92 14.33 9.08
C ARG A 169 9.36 12.90 8.80
N THR A 170 9.26 12.04 9.80
CA THR A 170 9.73 10.65 9.72
C THR A 170 8.90 9.87 8.71
N LEU A 171 7.57 9.99 8.76
CA LEU A 171 6.66 9.29 7.85
C LEU A 171 6.72 9.85 6.42
N SER A 172 6.95 11.16 6.24
CA SER A 172 7.18 11.74 4.91
C SER A 172 8.45 11.18 4.27
N ARG A 173 9.53 11.05 5.05
CA ARG A 173 10.78 10.44 4.57
C ARG A 173 10.59 8.96 4.24
N LEU A 174 9.92 8.20 5.11
CA LEU A 174 9.63 6.79 4.86
C LEU A 174 8.81 6.65 3.56
N PHE A 175 7.77 7.45 3.39
CA PHE A 175 6.94 7.43 2.17
C PHE A 175 7.77 7.71 0.91
N GLN A 176 8.65 8.71 0.94
CA GLN A 176 9.57 9.01 -0.16
C GLN A 176 10.54 7.85 -0.46
N GLN A 177 11.05 7.18 0.57
CA GLN A 177 11.93 6.01 0.43
C GLN A 177 11.19 4.82 -0.19
N LEU A 178 9.96 4.55 0.25
CA LEU A 178 9.10 3.51 -0.33
C LEU A 178 8.75 3.80 -1.80
N GLY A 179 8.61 5.08 -2.16
CA GLY A 179 8.45 5.53 -3.56
C GLY A 179 9.72 5.44 -4.41
N ASN A 180 10.89 5.13 -3.82
CA ASN A 180 12.17 5.06 -4.51
C ASN A 180 13.03 3.89 -4.00
N LEU A 181 12.45 2.68 -4.02
CA LEU A 181 13.12 1.47 -3.52
C LEU A 181 14.42 1.14 -4.25
N ASP A 182 14.58 1.48 -5.53
CA ASP A 182 15.82 1.23 -6.26
C ASP A 182 17.00 2.07 -5.72
N ALA A 183 16.74 3.23 -5.13
CA ALA A 183 17.75 4.00 -4.41
C ALA A 183 17.97 3.47 -2.98
N MET A 184 16.93 2.91 -2.35
CA MET A 184 16.98 2.41 -0.99
C MET A 184 17.63 1.02 -0.87
N LEU A 185 17.45 0.16 -1.88
CA LEU A 185 17.82 -1.24 -1.84
C LEU A 185 18.87 -1.57 -2.90
N PRO A 186 19.87 -2.42 -2.59
CA PRO A 186 20.81 -2.89 -3.59
C PRO A 186 20.13 -3.83 -4.59
N ALA A 187 20.68 -3.95 -5.79
CA ALA A 187 20.19 -4.89 -6.82
C ALA A 187 20.07 -6.34 -6.33
N SER A 188 20.92 -6.75 -5.38
CA SER A 188 20.90 -8.10 -4.78
C SER A 188 19.66 -8.40 -3.94
N ALA A 189 18.93 -7.37 -3.48
CA ALA A 189 17.69 -7.50 -2.71
C ALA A 189 16.49 -7.95 -3.56
N TRP A 190 16.60 -7.86 -4.89
CA TRP A 190 15.52 -8.20 -5.81
C TRP A 190 15.68 -9.62 -6.34
N ALA A 191 14.55 -10.31 -6.49
CA ALA A 191 14.44 -11.56 -7.24
C ALA A 191 14.37 -11.28 -8.74
N ASP A 192 13.63 -10.23 -9.12
CA ASP A 192 13.47 -9.82 -10.50
C ASP A 192 14.49 -8.77 -10.92
N ALA A 193 14.97 -8.86 -12.17
CA ALA A 193 15.95 -7.92 -12.71
C ALA A 193 15.39 -6.50 -12.86
N ASN A 194 14.12 -6.36 -13.26
CA ASN A 194 13.47 -5.10 -13.56
C ASN A 194 12.04 -5.07 -13.02
N TRP A 195 11.42 -3.89 -13.03
CA TRP A 195 9.97 -3.73 -12.90
C TRP A 195 9.25 -4.22 -14.16
N HIS A 196 8.07 -4.79 -14.00
CA HIS A 196 7.22 -5.23 -15.11
C HIS A 196 5.76 -4.84 -14.86
N PRO A 197 4.91 -4.76 -15.91
CA PRO A 197 3.48 -4.51 -15.74
C PRO A 197 2.82 -5.56 -14.83
N TYR A 198 2.01 -5.12 -13.88
CA TYR A 198 1.20 -5.99 -13.04
C TYR A 198 0.06 -6.61 -13.86
N GLN A 199 -0.14 -7.91 -13.70
CA GLN A 199 -1.22 -8.67 -14.33
C GLN A 199 -2.24 -9.04 -13.24
N PRO A 200 -3.38 -8.36 -13.15
CA PRO A 200 -4.36 -8.60 -12.10
C PRO A 200 -5.12 -9.92 -12.34
N GLU A 201 -5.43 -10.63 -11.26
CA GLU A 201 -6.35 -11.79 -11.30
C GLU A 201 -7.83 -11.37 -11.23
N ALA A 202 -8.08 -10.17 -10.71
CA ALA A 202 -9.39 -9.58 -10.57
C ALA A 202 -9.36 -8.06 -10.79
N LEU A 203 -10.48 -7.53 -11.27
CA LEU A 203 -10.70 -6.10 -11.49
C LEU A 203 -11.92 -5.68 -10.69
N ARG A 204 -11.77 -4.62 -9.90
CA ARG A 204 -12.92 -3.90 -9.33
C ARG A 204 -13.36 -2.83 -10.31
N MET A 205 -14.65 -2.75 -10.55
CA MET A 205 -15.22 -1.88 -11.56
C MET A 205 -16.40 -1.10 -11.00
N LEU A 206 -16.49 0.17 -11.42
CA LEU A 206 -17.69 0.99 -11.33
C LEU A 206 -18.31 1.07 -12.72
N VAL A 207 -19.60 0.77 -12.78
CA VAL A 207 -20.39 0.77 -14.01
C VAL A 207 -21.53 1.76 -13.82
N ARG A 208 -21.65 2.75 -14.71
CA ARG A 208 -22.84 3.62 -14.77
C ARG A 208 -23.50 3.57 -16.12
N ASN A 209 -24.82 3.77 -16.13
CA ASN A 209 -25.53 4.08 -17.36
C ASN A 209 -25.06 5.44 -17.91
N ALA A 210 -24.81 5.49 -19.21
CA ALA A 210 -24.30 6.64 -19.94
C ALA A 210 -25.21 7.01 -21.13
N ASP A 211 -26.49 6.61 -21.11
CA ASP A 211 -27.43 6.90 -22.20
C ASP A 211 -27.71 8.39 -22.32
N ALA A 212 -27.77 9.09 -21.20
CA ALA A 212 -27.97 10.54 -21.13
C ALA A 212 -26.70 11.35 -21.41
N ASP A 213 -25.54 10.70 -21.58
CA ASP A 213 -24.32 11.43 -21.91
C ASP A 213 -24.46 12.08 -23.28
N PRO A 214 -24.13 13.38 -23.41
CA PRO A 214 -24.19 14.05 -24.70
C PRO A 214 -23.29 13.31 -25.70
N PRO A 215 -23.68 13.27 -26.99
CA PRO A 215 -22.79 12.83 -28.04
C PRO A 215 -21.55 13.74 -28.09
N ASP A 216 -20.42 13.24 -28.60
CA ASP A 216 -19.16 13.98 -28.56
C ASP A 216 -19.22 15.27 -29.38
N GLU A 217 -19.29 16.41 -28.70
CA GLU A 217 -19.39 17.73 -29.35
C GLU A 217 -18.01 18.33 -29.69
N ASN A 218 -16.93 17.83 -29.07
CA ASN A 218 -15.60 18.45 -29.10
C ASN A 218 -14.58 17.73 -30.02
N GLY A 219 -15.02 16.77 -30.84
CA GLY A 219 -14.14 16.06 -31.78
C GLY A 219 -13.18 15.04 -31.15
N ILE A 220 -13.20 14.87 -29.83
CA ILE A 220 -12.58 13.75 -29.11
C ILE A 220 -13.66 12.68 -28.96
N GLY A 221 -13.70 11.72 -29.89
CA GLY A 221 -14.73 10.68 -29.87
C GLY A 221 -14.56 9.71 -28.70
N ASN A 222 -15.64 9.44 -27.99
CA ASN A 222 -15.82 8.27 -27.15
C ASN A 222 -15.78 7.05 -28.07
N ALA A 223 -14.74 6.21 -27.93
CA ALA A 223 -14.76 4.92 -28.61
C ALA A 223 -15.97 4.11 -28.09
N LEU A 224 -16.85 3.70 -28.99
CA LEU A 224 -17.91 2.74 -28.70
C LEU A 224 -17.30 1.34 -28.80
N LEU A 225 -17.31 0.62 -27.69
CA LEU A 225 -16.79 -0.73 -27.56
C LEU A 225 -17.93 -1.67 -27.22
N ASP A 226 -17.90 -2.89 -27.74
CA ASP A 226 -18.86 -3.90 -27.32
C ASP A 226 -18.63 -4.25 -25.84
N TRP A 227 -19.71 -4.45 -25.10
CA TRP A 227 -19.64 -5.01 -23.75
C TRP A 227 -19.01 -6.42 -23.82
N PRO A 228 -17.84 -6.66 -23.20
CA PRO A 228 -16.98 -7.79 -23.56
C PRO A 228 -17.44 -9.14 -23.01
N VAL A 229 -18.48 -9.17 -22.17
CA VAL A 229 -18.88 -10.34 -21.37
C VAL A 229 -20.39 -10.56 -21.40
N GLU A 230 -20.86 -11.77 -21.14
CA GLU A 230 -22.29 -12.10 -21.21
C GLU A 230 -23.12 -11.50 -20.06
N SER A 231 -22.49 -11.09 -18.95
CA SER A 231 -23.17 -10.55 -17.76
C SER A 231 -23.85 -9.21 -18.04
N ASP A 232 -25.12 -9.06 -17.65
CA ASP A 232 -25.90 -7.84 -17.92
C ASP A 232 -25.31 -6.63 -17.16
N PRO A 233 -24.84 -5.58 -17.85
CA PRO A 233 -24.31 -4.36 -17.24
C PRO A 233 -25.32 -3.68 -16.30
N ALA A 234 -26.62 -3.77 -16.56
CA ALA A 234 -27.65 -3.17 -15.70
C ALA A 234 -27.77 -3.91 -14.34
N ALA A 235 -27.39 -5.18 -14.30
CA ALA A 235 -27.38 -6.01 -13.11
C ALA A 235 -25.98 -6.20 -12.52
N PHE A 236 -24.96 -5.50 -13.03
CA PHE A 236 -23.57 -5.66 -12.59
C PHE A 236 -23.39 -5.25 -11.13
N GLY A 237 -22.86 -6.15 -10.30
CA GLY A 237 -22.51 -5.85 -8.90
C GLY A 237 -23.66 -5.23 -8.08
N ASP A 238 -23.29 -4.45 -7.07
CA ASP A 238 -24.21 -3.79 -6.13
C ASP A 238 -24.31 -2.28 -6.42
N PRO A 239 -25.48 -1.65 -6.20
CA PRO A 239 -25.60 -0.20 -6.35
C PRO A 239 -24.73 0.54 -5.33
N THR A 240 -24.09 1.64 -5.75
CA THR A 240 -23.43 2.59 -4.85
C THR A 240 -24.45 3.27 -3.94
N SER A 241 -23.99 3.91 -2.86
CA SER A 241 -24.87 4.55 -1.87
C SER A 241 -25.79 5.64 -2.45
N ASP A 242 -25.38 6.29 -3.54
CA ASP A 242 -26.19 7.29 -4.27
C ASP A 242 -27.05 6.69 -5.40
N GLY A 243 -26.88 5.39 -5.68
CA GLY A 243 -27.56 4.67 -6.76
C GLY A 243 -27.16 5.08 -8.17
N ALA A 244 -26.18 5.98 -8.33
CA ALA A 244 -25.77 6.51 -9.63
C ALA A 244 -24.87 5.53 -10.40
N GLN A 245 -24.18 4.66 -9.68
CA GLN A 245 -23.25 3.68 -10.23
C GLN A 245 -23.51 2.32 -9.59
N ARG A 246 -22.88 1.29 -10.16
CA ARG A 246 -22.83 -0.04 -9.58
C ARG A 246 -21.39 -0.48 -9.45
N CYS A 247 -21.05 -1.07 -8.32
CA CYS A 247 -19.72 -1.58 -8.05
C CYS A 247 -19.74 -3.11 -8.05
N GLY A 248 -18.80 -3.73 -8.74
CA GLY A 248 -18.60 -5.17 -8.73
C GLY A 248 -17.15 -5.54 -8.94
N VAL A 249 -16.84 -6.81 -8.70
CA VAL A 249 -15.53 -7.39 -8.96
C VAL A 249 -15.68 -8.51 -9.98
N VAL A 250 -14.90 -8.46 -11.04
CA VAL A 250 -14.75 -9.56 -12.00
C VAL A 250 -13.42 -10.27 -11.73
N SER A 251 -13.39 -11.59 -11.94
CA SER A 251 -12.20 -12.41 -11.69
C SER A 251 -12.04 -13.49 -12.77
N GLY A 252 -10.87 -14.14 -12.78
CA GLY A 252 -10.64 -15.30 -13.65
C GLY A 252 -10.70 -14.93 -15.13
N GLN A 253 -11.52 -15.64 -15.91
CA GLN A 253 -11.63 -15.38 -17.35
C GLN A 253 -12.30 -14.05 -17.65
N GLU A 254 -13.34 -13.66 -16.89
CA GLU A 254 -14.05 -12.39 -17.09
C GLU A 254 -13.11 -11.19 -16.89
N ALA A 255 -12.23 -11.25 -15.88
CA ALA A 255 -11.20 -10.21 -15.67
C ALA A 255 -10.22 -10.11 -16.84
N LYS A 256 -9.84 -11.24 -17.47
CA LYS A 256 -8.95 -11.24 -18.64
C LYS A 256 -9.63 -10.62 -19.86
N ASP A 257 -10.89 -10.95 -20.09
CA ASP A 257 -11.67 -10.40 -21.21
C ASP A 257 -11.83 -8.88 -21.05
N TRP A 258 -12.12 -8.42 -19.83
CA TRP A 258 -12.12 -7.00 -19.49
C TRP A 258 -10.76 -6.34 -19.65
N PHE A 259 -9.69 -6.96 -19.18
CA PHE A 259 -8.33 -6.41 -19.30
C PHE A 259 -7.95 -6.17 -20.78
N VAL A 260 -8.30 -7.12 -21.67
CA VAL A 260 -8.09 -6.96 -23.12
C VAL A 260 -8.94 -5.82 -23.67
N ALA A 261 -10.22 -5.75 -23.35
CA ALA A 261 -11.12 -4.70 -23.84
C ALA A 261 -10.68 -3.29 -23.37
N LEU A 262 -10.26 -3.18 -22.11
CA LEU A 262 -9.82 -1.93 -21.51
C LEU A 262 -8.43 -1.48 -22.00
N GLY A 263 -7.58 -2.41 -22.45
CA GLY A 263 -6.26 -2.09 -23.00
C GLY A 263 -6.28 -1.20 -24.25
N GLY A 264 -7.38 -1.20 -25.00
CA GLY A 264 -7.62 -0.29 -26.12
C GLY A 264 -8.52 0.91 -25.78
N ALA A 265 -9.00 1.00 -24.54
CA ALA A 265 -9.97 1.98 -24.09
C ALA A 265 -9.30 3.18 -23.38
N ASN A 266 -10.04 4.27 -23.28
CA ASN A 266 -9.66 5.45 -22.50
C ASN A 266 -10.81 5.84 -21.55
N GLY A 267 -10.58 6.83 -20.67
CA GLY A 267 -11.58 7.27 -19.69
C GLY A 267 -12.88 7.82 -20.29
N LEU A 268 -12.89 8.06 -21.60
CA LEU A 268 -14.04 8.49 -22.38
C LEU A 268 -14.67 7.37 -23.21
N SER A 269 -14.14 6.15 -23.23
CA SER A 269 -14.78 5.02 -23.90
C SER A 269 -16.18 4.74 -23.34
N ARG A 270 -17.09 4.25 -24.19
CA ARG A 270 -18.42 3.79 -23.81
C ARG A 270 -18.60 2.35 -24.27
N PHE A 271 -19.02 1.50 -23.34
CA PHE A 271 -19.32 0.11 -23.62
C PHE A 271 -20.80 -0.04 -23.95
N VAL A 272 -21.12 -0.74 -25.04
CA VAL A 272 -22.46 -0.82 -25.61
C VAL A 272 -23.03 -2.21 -25.42
N ARG A 273 -24.30 -2.29 -25.02
CA ARG A 273 -25.08 -3.52 -25.02
C ARG A 273 -26.54 -3.22 -25.36
N GLY A 274 -27.01 -3.79 -26.47
CA GLY A 274 -28.32 -3.40 -27.02
C GLY A 274 -28.34 -1.92 -27.37
N ASP A 275 -29.39 -1.22 -26.93
CA ASP A 275 -29.55 0.22 -27.14
C ASP A 275 -28.93 1.08 -26.01
N HIS A 276 -28.22 0.45 -25.07
CA HIS A 276 -27.65 1.11 -23.89
C HIS A 276 -26.14 1.32 -23.99
N ARG A 277 -25.67 2.43 -23.41
CA ARG A 277 -24.26 2.80 -23.25
C ARG A 277 -23.90 2.81 -21.77
N TYR A 278 -22.69 2.36 -21.47
CA TYR A 278 -22.15 2.31 -20.12
C TYR A 278 -20.77 2.95 -20.07
N GLN A 279 -20.49 3.68 -18.99
CA GLN A 279 -19.12 4.07 -18.65
C GLN A 279 -18.59 3.13 -17.57
N VAL A 280 -17.35 2.70 -17.77
CA VAL A 280 -16.64 1.79 -16.87
C VAL A 280 -15.43 2.52 -16.31
N THR A 281 -15.32 2.57 -14.98
CA THR A 281 -14.11 2.96 -14.28
C THR A 281 -13.57 1.74 -13.55
N VAL A 282 -12.27 1.52 -13.58
CA VAL A 282 -11.67 0.25 -13.16
C VAL A 282 -10.45 0.49 -12.28
N ARG A 283 -10.23 -0.40 -11.32
CA ARG A 283 -8.95 -0.55 -10.63
C ARG A 283 -8.55 -2.02 -10.59
N PHE A 284 -7.24 -2.25 -10.56
CA PHE A 284 -6.71 -3.58 -10.31
C PHE A 284 -6.98 -3.97 -8.86
N GLN A 285 -7.44 -5.20 -8.66
CA GLN A 285 -7.56 -5.78 -7.33
C GLN A 285 -6.19 -6.29 -6.87
N LEU A 286 -5.81 -5.97 -5.64
CA LEU A 286 -4.57 -6.47 -5.04
C LEU A 286 -4.77 -7.87 -4.43
N PRO A 287 -3.70 -8.68 -4.32
CA PRO A 287 -3.82 -10.09 -3.94
C PRO A 287 -4.43 -10.37 -2.55
N ASP A 288 -4.19 -9.49 -1.59
CA ASP A 288 -4.70 -9.57 -0.21
C ASP A 288 -6.12 -9.01 -0.05
N GLU A 289 -6.62 -8.25 -1.03
CA GLU A 289 -7.90 -7.57 -0.90
C GLU A 289 -9.06 -8.56 -1.09
N LEU A 290 -10.11 -8.40 -0.29
CA LEU A 290 -11.37 -9.12 -0.50
C LEU A 290 -11.96 -8.81 -1.87
N LEU A 291 -12.52 -9.82 -2.53
CA LEU A 291 -13.21 -9.68 -3.82
C LEU A 291 -14.60 -9.06 -3.63
N ASP A 292 -14.63 -7.84 -3.10
CA ASP A 292 -15.84 -7.10 -2.82
C ASP A 292 -15.73 -5.64 -3.26
N CYS A 293 -16.87 -4.95 -3.11
CA CYS A 293 -16.98 -3.51 -3.22
C CYS A 293 -17.20 -2.94 -1.83
N PRO A 294 -16.15 -2.40 -1.18
CA PRO A 294 -16.27 -1.84 0.14
C PRO A 294 -17.16 -0.60 0.06
N THR A 295 -18.15 -0.54 0.92
CA THR A 295 -18.86 0.71 1.21
C THR A 295 -17.87 1.62 1.92
N PRO A 296 -17.61 2.85 1.42
CA PRO A 296 -16.78 3.80 2.14
C PRO A 296 -17.31 3.95 3.56
N ALA A 297 -16.46 3.73 4.57
CA ALA A 297 -16.80 4.12 5.93
C ALA A 297 -16.92 5.65 5.94
N ILE A 298 -18.13 6.14 6.17
CA ILE A 298 -18.46 7.57 6.25
C ILE A 298 -18.00 8.12 7.60
#